data_AF-A0AAV4WE77-F1
#
_entry.id   AF-A0AAV4WE77-F1
#
_cell.length_a   1.000
_cell.length_b   1.000
_cell.length_c   1.000
_cell.angle_alpha   90.00
_cell.angle_beta   90.00
_cell.angle_gamma   90.00
#
_symmetry.space_group_name_H-M   'P 1'
#
loop_
_entity.id
_entity.type
_entity.pdbx_description
1 polymer ?
#
loop_
_entity_poly.entity_id
_entity_poly.type
_entity_poly.pdbx_seq_one_letter_code
_entity_poly.pdbx_strand_id
1 'polypeptide(L)'
;MHRGAAKKPAEISVDSVEALDSRTALLRWSLEYKGNLPIKRYHLQMKNYSTGGADWLDMDDKIPSNATSYTVRYLAPAVTYGFQLAAVNEAGHSNWEAKNLTMPADEVPVRVPLRVFVSISNAIERRHKPIPVEFPIV
;
A
#
# COMPACT_ATOMS: atom_id res chain seq x y z
N MET A 1 7.14 -50.40 -9.49
CA MET A 1 6.35 -49.22 -9.11
C MET A 1 7.29 -48.04 -8.92
N HIS A 2 7.44 -47.16 -9.91
CA HIS A 2 8.23 -45.93 -9.73
C HIS A 2 7.35 -44.90 -9.02
N ARG A 3 7.55 -44.69 -7.72
CA ARG A 3 7.09 -43.45 -7.08
C ARG A 3 7.91 -42.34 -7.72
N GLY A 4 7.32 -41.63 -8.71
CA GLY A 4 7.95 -40.44 -9.27
C GLY A 4 8.20 -39.46 -8.12
N ALA A 5 9.46 -39.10 -7.89
CA ALA A 5 9.81 -38.13 -6.86
C ALA A 5 9.06 -36.82 -7.16
N ALA A 6 8.39 -36.26 -6.15
CA ALA A 6 7.70 -34.99 -6.29
C ALA A 6 8.74 -33.89 -6.61
N LYS A 7 8.55 -33.19 -7.73
CA LYS A 7 9.46 -32.12 -8.18
C LYS A 7 9.12 -30.82 -7.45
N LYS A 8 10.13 -30.09 -6.96
CA LYS A 8 10.01 -28.77 -6.32
C LYS A 8 9.19 -27.80 -7.21
N PRO A 9 8.37 -26.89 -6.64
CA PRO A 9 7.50 -26.01 -7.42
C PRO A 9 8.26 -25.05 -8.32
N ALA A 10 7.55 -24.33 -9.19
CA ALA A 10 8.12 -23.25 -9.98
C ALA A 10 8.73 -22.18 -9.04
N GLU A 11 9.87 -21.62 -9.45
CA GLU A 11 10.45 -20.49 -8.74
C GLU A 11 9.59 -19.25 -9.02
N ILE A 12 9.55 -18.37 -8.03
CA ILE A 12 8.87 -17.08 -8.15
C ILE A 12 9.91 -15.99 -8.38
N SER A 13 9.46 -14.85 -8.87
CA SER A 13 10.21 -13.59 -8.81
C SER A 13 9.32 -12.57 -8.13
N VAL A 14 9.74 -12.04 -6.98
CA VAL A 14 9.03 -10.91 -6.38
C VAL A 14 9.38 -9.69 -7.23
N ASP A 15 8.43 -9.16 -7.98
CA ASP A 15 8.66 -8.07 -8.92
C ASP A 15 8.80 -6.75 -8.15
N SER A 16 7.84 -6.45 -7.27
CA SER A 16 7.85 -5.23 -6.46
C SER A 16 7.19 -5.40 -5.09
N VAL A 17 7.64 -4.56 -4.15
CA VAL A 17 7.02 -4.33 -2.85
C VAL A 17 6.91 -2.83 -2.68
N GLU A 18 5.68 -2.31 -2.62
CA GLU A 18 5.40 -0.87 -2.64
C GLU A 18 4.48 -0.49 -1.49
N ALA A 19 4.72 0.65 -0.86
CA ALA A 19 3.79 1.20 0.12
C ALA A 19 2.59 1.83 -0.62
N LEU A 20 1.37 1.43 -0.27
CA LEU A 20 0.14 2.11 -0.71
C LEU A 20 -0.19 3.31 0.19
N ASP A 21 0.13 3.18 1.48
CA ASP A 21 0.06 4.21 2.51
C ASP A 21 1.11 3.89 3.61
N SER A 22 1.13 4.63 4.71
CA SER A 22 2.07 4.44 5.82
C SER A 22 1.91 3.11 6.57
N ARG A 23 0.84 2.34 6.32
CA ARG A 23 0.43 1.14 7.06
C ARG A 23 0.03 -0.04 6.16
N THR A 24 0.10 0.13 4.84
CA THR A 24 -0.31 -0.85 3.84
C THR A 24 0.76 -1.00 2.76
N ALA A 25 1.18 -2.24 2.50
CA ALA A 25 2.11 -2.58 1.44
C ALA A 25 1.48 -3.54 0.42
N LEU A 26 1.83 -3.37 -0.85
CA LEU A 26 1.42 -4.23 -1.95
C LEU A 26 2.63 -4.97 -2.50
N LEU A 27 2.56 -6.30 -2.44
CA LEU A 27 3.51 -7.20 -3.08
C LEU A 27 2.97 -7.60 -4.45
N ARG A 28 3.85 -7.63 -5.45
CA ARG A 28 3.58 -8.20 -6.78
C ARG A 28 4.67 -9.18 -7.15
N TRP A 29 4.30 -10.27 -7.78
CA TRP A 29 5.23 -11.31 -8.20
C TRP A 29 4.80 -11.96 -9.50
N SER A 30 5.79 -12.57 -10.15
CA SER A 30 5.65 -13.37 -11.35
C SER A 30 6.21 -14.78 -11.14
N LEU A 31 5.76 -15.72 -11.96
CA LEU A 31 6.30 -17.08 -11.95
C LEU A 31 7.40 -17.17 -13.02
N GLU A 32 8.58 -17.62 -12.61
CA GLU A 32 9.63 -18.01 -13.53
C GLU A 32 9.31 -19.43 -14.04
N TYR A 33 8.56 -19.52 -15.13
CA TYR A 33 8.12 -20.81 -15.66
C TYR A 33 9.32 -21.67 -16.12
N LYS A 34 9.72 -22.64 -15.28
CA LYS A 34 10.78 -23.63 -15.57
C LYS A 34 10.25 -25.08 -15.62
N GLY A 35 9.08 -25.30 -16.21
CA GLY A 35 8.56 -26.66 -16.49
C GLY A 35 8.42 -27.57 -15.25
N ASN A 36 8.02 -27.00 -14.11
CA ASN A 36 7.79 -27.73 -12.86
C ASN A 36 6.32 -28.14 -12.69
N LEU A 37 6.05 -29.04 -11.75
CA LEU A 37 4.68 -29.42 -11.36
C LEU A 37 3.89 -28.16 -10.92
N PRO A 38 2.57 -28.11 -11.19
CA PRO A 38 1.76 -26.93 -10.92
C PRO A 38 1.80 -26.56 -9.43
N ILE A 39 1.92 -25.27 -9.16
CA ILE A 39 1.85 -24.73 -7.82
C ILE A 39 0.43 -24.87 -7.27
N LYS A 40 0.29 -25.05 -5.96
CA LYS A 40 -0.99 -25.17 -5.25
C LYS A 40 -1.37 -23.87 -4.54
N ARG A 41 -0.39 -23.19 -3.96
CA ARG A 41 -0.53 -21.97 -3.18
C ARG A 41 0.81 -21.24 -3.09
N TYR A 42 0.79 -20.01 -2.58
CA TYR A 42 1.99 -19.31 -2.12
C TYR A 42 1.98 -19.18 -0.60
N HIS A 43 3.18 -19.07 -0.05
CA HIS A 43 3.41 -18.83 1.37
C HIS A 43 4.19 -17.53 1.53
N LEU A 44 3.60 -16.57 2.22
CA LEU A 44 4.17 -15.27 2.53
C LEU A 44 4.60 -15.21 4.00
N GLN A 45 5.84 -14.78 4.21
CA GLN A 45 6.38 -14.46 5.53
C GLN A 45 6.87 -13.02 5.57
N MET A 46 6.90 -12.45 6.77
CA MET A 46 7.37 -11.08 7.00
C MET A 46 8.28 -11.01 8.22
N LYS A 47 9.28 -10.13 8.15
CA LYS A 47 10.18 -9.82 9.26
C LYS A 47 10.16 -8.32 9.55
N ASN A 48 10.00 -7.94 10.82
CA ASN A 48 10.08 -6.55 11.27
C ASN A 48 11.48 -6.23 11.82
N TYR A 49 12.24 -5.41 11.10
CA TYR A 49 13.63 -5.10 11.46
C TYR A 49 13.78 -4.12 12.64
N SER A 50 12.72 -3.41 13.05
CA SER A 50 12.78 -2.45 14.17
C SER A 50 12.82 -3.12 15.55
N THR A 51 12.42 -4.39 15.64
CA THR A 51 12.27 -5.10 16.93
C THR A 51 13.53 -5.84 17.38
N GLY A 52 14.70 -5.53 16.80
CA GLY A 52 15.97 -6.15 17.20
C GLY A 52 16.22 -7.53 16.61
N GLY A 53 15.58 -7.87 15.48
CA GLY A 53 15.93 -9.05 14.68
C GLY A 53 15.00 -10.26 14.83
N ALA A 54 13.70 -10.06 15.07
CA ALA A 54 12.70 -11.13 15.09
C ALA A 54 12.83 -12.13 13.91
N ASP A 55 12.48 -13.40 14.14
CA ASP A 55 12.38 -14.41 13.10
C ASP A 55 11.32 -14.05 12.05
N TRP A 56 11.33 -14.76 10.92
CA TRP A 56 10.27 -14.66 9.91
C TRP A 56 8.94 -15.09 10.52
N LEU A 57 7.93 -14.22 10.43
CA LEU A 57 6.56 -14.48 10.88
C LEU A 57 5.71 -14.96 9.69
N ASP A 58 4.98 -16.06 9.90
CA ASP A 58 3.99 -16.55 8.95
C ASP A 58 2.82 -15.56 8.83
N MET A 59 2.65 -14.99 7.63
CA MET A 59 1.58 -14.01 7.36
C MET A 59 0.36 -14.68 6.74
N ASP A 60 0.58 -15.41 5.65
CA ASP A 60 -0.46 -16.19 4.97
C ASP A 60 0.19 -17.34 4.20
N ASP A 61 -0.22 -18.55 4.51
CA ASP A 61 0.26 -19.75 3.84
C ASP A 61 -0.70 -20.23 2.74
N LYS A 62 -1.91 -19.66 2.61
CA LYS A 62 -2.98 -20.15 1.73
C LYS A 62 -3.29 -19.24 0.55
N ILE A 63 -2.32 -18.42 0.13
CA ILE A 63 -2.50 -17.52 -1.02
C ILE A 63 -2.76 -18.36 -2.29
N PRO A 64 -3.86 -18.14 -3.03
CA PRO A 64 -4.21 -18.94 -4.21
C PRO A 64 -3.12 -18.96 -5.29
N SER A 65 -2.96 -20.08 -5.99
CA SER A 65 -1.96 -20.25 -7.05
C SER A 65 -2.11 -19.29 -8.25
N ASN A 66 -3.31 -18.77 -8.48
CA ASN A 66 -3.57 -17.80 -9.55
C ASN A 66 -3.34 -16.34 -9.12
N ALA A 67 -3.02 -16.10 -7.85
CA ALA A 67 -2.67 -14.76 -7.39
C ALA A 67 -1.29 -14.34 -7.91
N THR A 68 -1.18 -13.06 -8.23
CA THR A 68 0.07 -12.39 -8.64
C THR A 68 0.36 -11.16 -7.78
N SER A 69 -0.47 -10.92 -6.76
CA SER A 69 -0.31 -9.83 -5.82
C SER A 69 -0.96 -10.12 -4.47
N TYR A 70 -0.46 -9.46 -3.43
CA TYR A 70 -0.97 -9.58 -2.05
C TYR A 70 -0.82 -8.25 -1.33
N THR A 71 -1.87 -7.82 -0.61
CA THR A 71 -1.85 -6.58 0.18
C THR A 71 -1.66 -6.90 1.66
N VAL A 72 -0.55 -6.48 2.23
CA VAL A 72 -0.27 -6.55 3.67
C VAL A 72 -0.75 -5.26 4.33
N ARG A 73 -1.51 -5.37 5.42
CA ARG A 73 -2.11 -4.24 6.15
C ARG A 73 -1.61 -4.20 7.59
N TYR A 74 -1.95 -3.12 8.29
CA TYR A 74 -1.67 -2.91 9.73
C TYR A 74 -0.18 -2.85 10.06
N LEU A 75 0.64 -2.39 9.11
CA LEU A 75 2.06 -2.15 9.33
C LEU A 75 2.26 -0.89 10.19
N ALA A 76 3.33 -0.87 10.97
CA ALA A 76 3.77 0.33 11.65
C ALA A 76 4.47 1.30 10.65
N PRO A 77 4.12 2.60 10.67
CA PRO A 77 4.81 3.64 9.90
C PRO A 77 6.29 3.76 10.26
N ALA A 78 7.11 4.24 9.31
CA ALA A 78 8.54 4.46 9.49
C ALA A 78 9.34 3.21 9.92
N VAL A 79 8.80 2.01 9.70
CA VAL A 79 9.44 0.72 10.01
C VAL A 79 9.87 0.03 8.71
N THR A 80 11.06 -0.56 8.73
CA THR A 80 11.54 -1.45 7.66
C THR A 80 11.09 -2.88 7.89
N TYR A 81 10.44 -3.44 6.88
CA TYR A 81 10.02 -4.84 6.83
C TYR A 81 10.78 -5.58 5.73
N GLY A 82 11.10 -6.85 6.00
CA GLY A 82 11.42 -7.82 4.98
C GLY A 82 10.20 -8.65 4.67
N PHE A 83 9.96 -8.92 3.39
CA PHE A 83 8.91 -9.82 2.94
C PHE A 83 9.57 -10.91 2.12
N GLN A 84 9.23 -12.16 2.40
CA GLN A 84 9.67 -13.28 1.57
C GLN A 84 8.48 -14.14 1.16
N LEU A 85 8.51 -14.59 -0.08
CA LEU A 85 7.45 -15.37 -0.69
C LEU A 85 8.05 -16.67 -1.25
N ALA A 86 7.28 -17.76 -1.19
CA ALA A 86 7.61 -19.01 -1.85
C ALA A 86 6.36 -19.64 -2.47
N ALA A 87 6.51 -20.29 -3.61
CA ALA A 87 5.47 -21.16 -4.16
C ALA A 87 5.48 -22.51 -3.45
N VAL A 88 4.32 -23.16 -3.35
CA VAL A 88 4.15 -24.43 -2.65
C VAL A 88 3.45 -25.46 -3.52
N ASN A 89 3.96 -26.69 -3.54
CA ASN A 89 3.26 -27.87 -4.08
C ASN A 89 3.40 -29.06 -3.11
N GLU A 90 3.00 -30.26 -3.54
CA GLU A 90 3.07 -31.50 -2.73
C GLU A 90 4.50 -31.88 -2.28
N ALA A 91 5.55 -31.38 -2.97
CA ALA A 91 6.94 -31.58 -2.59
C ALA A 91 7.43 -30.61 -1.50
N GLY A 92 6.71 -29.50 -1.27
CA GLY A 92 7.09 -28.43 -0.36
C GLY A 92 7.23 -27.07 -1.04
N HIS A 93 8.12 -26.22 -0.50
CA HIS A 93 8.33 -24.84 -0.94
C HIS A 93 9.34 -24.71 -2.09
N SER A 94 9.22 -23.64 -2.88
CA SER A 94 10.26 -23.12 -3.79
C SER A 94 11.44 -22.55 -2.98
N ASN A 95 12.42 -21.93 -3.63
CA ASN A 95 13.27 -21.00 -2.89
C ASN A 95 12.43 -19.80 -2.44
N TRP A 96 12.84 -19.22 -1.31
CA TRP A 96 12.26 -17.98 -0.82
C TRP A 96 12.88 -16.80 -1.57
N GLU A 97 12.03 -15.97 -2.17
CA GLU A 97 12.43 -14.69 -2.74
C GLU A 97 12.08 -13.57 -1.77
N ALA A 98 13.06 -12.75 -1.41
CA ALA A 98 12.91 -11.73 -0.39
C ALA A 98 13.11 -10.31 -0.93
N LYS A 99 12.30 -9.37 -0.46
CA LYS A 99 12.47 -7.93 -0.68
C LYS A 99 12.15 -7.15 0.58
N ASN A 100 12.84 -6.02 0.75
CA ASN A 100 12.64 -5.12 1.87
C ASN A 100 11.90 -3.86 1.44
N LEU A 101 11.08 -3.32 2.33
CA LEU A 101 10.40 -2.04 2.17
C LEU A 101 10.42 -1.27 3.49
N THR A 102 10.81 -0.01 3.43
CA THR A 102 10.65 0.94 4.55
C THR A 102 9.33 1.68 4.37
N MET A 103 8.44 1.56 5.35
CA MET A 103 7.15 2.22 5.32
C MET A 103 7.31 3.74 5.46
N PRO A 104 6.50 4.55 4.76
CA PRO A 104 6.42 5.99 5.01
C PRO A 104 6.09 6.29 6.47
N ALA A 105 6.53 7.44 6.97
CA ALA A 105 6.03 7.96 8.24
C ALA A 105 4.55 8.34 8.10
N ASP A 106 3.80 8.34 9.22
CA ASP A 106 2.47 8.94 9.22
C ASP A 106 2.62 10.44 8.93
N GLU A 107 2.02 10.91 7.83
CA GLU A 107 1.90 12.34 7.59
C GLU A 107 0.95 12.91 8.64
N VAL A 108 1.44 13.85 9.45
CA VAL A 108 0.58 14.65 10.32
C VAL A 108 -0.38 15.41 9.38
N PRO A 109 -1.71 15.31 9.54
CA PRO A 109 -2.62 16.03 8.66
C PRO A 109 -2.29 17.52 8.76
N VAL A 110 -1.79 18.08 7.65
CA VAL A 110 -1.48 19.50 7.57
C VAL A 110 -2.81 20.23 7.74
N ARG A 111 -2.97 20.97 8.84
CA ARG A 111 -4.11 21.88 9.01
C ARG A 111 -4.02 22.93 7.92
N VAL A 112 -4.73 22.74 6.81
CA VAL A 112 -4.91 23.80 5.82
C VAL A 112 -5.59 24.97 6.54
N PRO A 113 -4.97 26.16 6.65
CA PRO A 113 -5.69 27.31 7.17
C PRO A 113 -6.84 27.60 6.21
N LEU A 114 -8.08 27.46 6.69
CA LEU A 114 -9.28 27.86 5.96
C LEU A 114 -9.13 29.35 5.61
N ARG A 115 -8.85 29.66 4.34
CA ARG A 115 -9.06 31.01 3.81
C ARG A 115 -10.56 31.20 3.68
N VAL A 116 -11.18 31.72 4.74
CA VAL A 116 -12.57 32.15 4.73
C VAL A 116 -12.66 33.41 3.86
N PHE A 117 -13.17 33.29 2.64
CA PHE A 117 -13.62 34.45 1.87
C PHE A 117 -14.99 34.86 2.41
N VAL A 118 -15.03 35.91 3.25
CA VAL A 118 -16.30 36.56 3.58
C VAL A 118 -16.67 37.45 2.40
N SER A 119 -17.55 36.96 1.51
CA SER A 119 -18.22 37.83 0.55
C SER A 119 -19.46 38.41 1.22
N ILE A 120 -19.36 39.67 1.67
CA ILE A 120 -20.54 40.43 2.08
C ILE A 120 -21.26 40.84 0.79
N SER A 121 -22.25 40.05 0.38
CA SER A 121 -23.10 40.39 -0.76
C SER A 121 -24.11 41.45 -0.32
N ASN A 122 -23.74 42.73 -0.36
CA ASN A 122 -24.73 43.80 -0.34
C ASN A 122 -25.32 43.92 -1.74
N ALA A 123 -26.38 43.16 -2.00
CA ALA A 123 -27.24 43.35 -3.17
C ALA A 123 -28.60 43.90 -2.72
N ILE A 124 -28.73 45.22 -2.66
CA ILE A 124 -30.00 45.91 -2.97
C ILE A 124 -29.64 47.13 -3.82
N GLU A 125 -29.69 46.95 -5.13
CA GLU A 125 -29.69 48.04 -6.09
C GLU A 125 -31.04 48.77 -6.03
N ARG A 126 -31.07 49.97 -5.44
CA ARG A 126 -32.10 50.96 -5.74
C ARG A 126 -31.42 52.18 -6.34
N ARG A 127 -31.46 52.30 -7.66
CA ARG A 127 -31.09 53.50 -8.39
C ARG A 127 -31.90 54.68 -7.86
N HIS A 128 -31.30 55.55 -7.06
CA HIS A 128 -31.81 56.89 -6.80
C HIS A 128 -30.71 57.87 -7.16
N LYS A 129 -31.00 58.78 -8.12
CA LYS A 129 -30.11 59.89 -8.49
C LYS A 129 -29.83 60.74 -7.24
N PRO A 130 -28.59 61.26 -7.06
CA PRO A 130 -28.32 62.16 -5.96
C PRO A 130 -29.17 63.43 -6.07
N ILE A 131 -29.85 63.79 -4.99
CA ILE A 131 -30.57 65.06 -4.83
C ILE A 131 -29.51 66.12 -4.46
N PRO A 132 -29.38 67.24 -5.20
CA PRO A 132 -28.54 68.34 -4.76
C PRO A 132 -29.16 69.01 -3.53
N VAL A 133 -28.38 69.12 -2.45
CA VAL A 133 -28.75 69.93 -1.28
C VAL A 133 -28.26 71.36 -1.50
N GLU A 134 -29.18 72.28 -1.77
CA GLU A 134 -28.91 73.73 -1.69
C GLU A 134 -29.04 74.20 -0.24
N PHE A 135 -28.02 74.90 0.26
CA PHE A 135 -28.04 75.54 1.57
C PHE A 135 -28.56 76.99 1.41
N PRO A 136 -29.61 77.42 2.15
CA PRO A 136 -29.96 78.82 2.17
C PRO A 136 -28.94 79.62 2.99
N ILE A 137 -28.56 80.78 2.44
CA ILE A 137 -27.71 81.79 3.04
C ILE A 137 -28.53 82.54 4.09
N VAL A 138 -28.13 82.48 5.37
CA VAL A 138 -28.17 83.60 6.33
C VAL A 138 -26.98 83.46 7.28
#